data_AF-A0A120E820-F1
#
_entry.id   AF-A0A120E820-F1
#
_cell.length_a   1.000
_cell.length_b   1.000
_cell.length_c   1.000
_cell.angle_alpha   90.00
_cell.angle_beta   90.00
_cell.angle_gamma   90.00
#
_symmetry.space_group_name_H-M   'P 1'
#
loop_
_entity.id
_entity.type
_entity.pdbx_description
1 polymer ?
#
loop_
_entity_poly.entity_id
_entity_poly.type
_entity_poly.pdbx_seq_one_letter_code
_entity_poly.pdbx_strand_id
1 'polypeptide(L)'
;MGLHFKGEKTKKKSKSSKSRSHGGGGDSSTTRNDPDAHLEGWIPAPSAALLLGPSYLTLPATEVTPPVCVAINPTTGKVYPFALPSAASSSAAPLAASTSKQLAHLDAEELEALVDASDPAVAASLLQDENNPEPSDVHHVWVCARIPDTNDKVTFRSGSGKFLASDELGRVSAEREARGMQEEWTLEPVAGVDPASGRMVIKNAYGKYLSVDVVAGGKVELRADETKEGATERWKIMMQGEFVVKAKKQYNERNGIKTKPAAGYTIVTDLAGAEVDAISKYHHHAAGADAVGTAEDVRALKKARKEGKLAEAMLDRRMKLKSDRYC
;
A
#
# COMPACT_ATOMS: atom_id res chain seq x y z
N MET A 1 69.72 -21.89 -5.75
CA MET A 1 68.48 -22.56 -6.20
C MET A 1 67.61 -22.83 -4.99
N GLY A 2 66.33 -22.46 -5.05
CA GLY A 2 65.21 -23.00 -4.27
C GLY A 2 65.14 -22.64 -2.77
N LEU A 3 64.03 -22.29 -2.14
CA LEU A 3 62.70 -21.74 -2.48
C LEU A 3 62.06 -21.54 -1.08
N HIS A 4 61.57 -20.35 -0.73
CA HIS A 4 60.84 -20.15 0.53
C HIS A 4 59.38 -20.57 0.35
N PHE A 5 58.81 -21.22 1.38
CA PHE A 5 57.38 -21.42 1.54
C PHE A 5 56.84 -20.42 2.56
N LYS A 6 55.89 -19.59 2.12
CA LYS A 6 55.11 -18.65 2.93
C LYS A 6 53.78 -19.31 3.21
N GLY A 7 53.42 -19.44 4.48
CA GLY A 7 52.05 -19.73 4.87
C GLY A 7 51.97 -20.67 6.06
N GLU A 8 52.10 -20.12 7.26
CA GLU A 8 51.26 -20.46 8.42
C GLU A 8 51.64 -19.54 9.58
N LYS A 9 50.70 -18.70 10.02
CA LYS A 9 50.83 -17.93 11.27
C LYS A 9 49.91 -18.53 12.32
N THR A 10 50.53 -18.97 13.41
CA THR A 10 49.94 -19.55 14.62
C THR A 10 49.05 -18.58 15.40
N LYS A 11 47.91 -19.09 15.88
CA LYS A 11 46.93 -18.40 16.75
C LYS A 11 47.54 -17.95 18.08
N LYS A 12 47.22 -16.74 18.54
CA LYS A 12 47.50 -16.27 19.91
C LYS A 12 46.18 -16.02 20.65
N LYS A 13 45.94 -16.77 21.73
CA LYS A 13 44.87 -16.55 22.73
C LYS A 13 45.34 -15.59 23.82
N SER A 14 44.46 -14.71 24.31
CA SER A 14 44.52 -14.01 25.61
C SER A 14 43.38 -12.99 25.66
N LYS A 15 42.60 -12.73 26.72
CA LYS A 15 42.29 -13.34 28.03
C LYS A 15 41.05 -12.56 28.53
N SER A 16 40.20 -13.21 29.31
CA SER A 16 38.98 -12.64 29.92
C SER A 16 39.28 -11.61 31.01
N SER A 17 38.44 -10.56 31.11
CA SER A 17 38.13 -9.88 32.39
C SER A 17 36.66 -9.44 32.43
N LYS A 18 36.06 -9.66 33.60
CA LYS A 18 34.64 -9.59 33.96
C LYS A 18 34.22 -8.19 34.45
N SER A 19 32.93 -7.91 34.23
CA SER A 19 31.94 -7.22 35.09
C SER A 19 31.91 -5.69 35.30
N ARG A 20 30.79 -5.12 34.81
CA ARG A 20 29.77 -4.25 35.46
C ARG A 20 30.13 -2.84 35.97
N SER A 21 29.50 -1.82 35.37
CA SER A 21 28.48 -0.98 36.03
C SER A 21 27.77 -0.05 35.02
N HIS A 22 26.51 0.26 35.32
CA HIS A 22 25.58 1.15 34.61
C HIS A 22 26.10 2.59 34.46
N GLY A 23 25.71 3.26 33.37
CA GLY A 23 25.66 4.72 33.35
C GLY A 23 25.61 5.32 31.94
N GLY A 24 24.39 5.46 31.39
CA GLY A 24 24.01 6.58 30.52
C GLY A 24 24.48 6.59 29.06
N GLY A 25 23.53 6.79 28.15
CA GLY A 25 23.77 7.56 26.93
C GLY A 25 23.43 6.85 25.62
N GLY A 26 22.33 7.30 25.02
CA GLY A 26 22.17 7.37 23.56
C GLY A 26 21.63 6.13 22.89
N ASP A 27 20.30 5.99 22.87
CA ASP A 27 19.63 5.20 21.84
C ASP A 27 19.76 5.94 20.50
N SER A 28 20.87 5.71 19.80
CA SER A 28 20.98 6.08 18.39
C SER A 28 20.39 4.93 17.57
N SER A 29 19.08 4.99 17.36
CA SER A 29 18.36 4.12 16.43
C SER A 29 18.90 4.36 15.02
N THR A 30 19.92 3.60 14.62
CA THR A 30 20.27 3.46 13.20
C THR A 30 19.14 2.70 12.52
N THR A 31 18.14 3.43 12.04
CA THR A 31 17.14 2.97 11.07
C THR A 31 17.89 2.41 9.85
N ARG A 32 17.99 1.08 9.79
CA ARG A 32 18.57 0.40 8.63
C ARG A 32 17.52 0.47 7.51
N ASN A 33 17.80 1.30 6.50
CA ASN A 33 16.97 1.48 5.32
C ASN A 33 16.79 0.14 4.57
N ASP A 34 15.58 -0.42 4.61
CA ASP A 34 15.19 -1.46 3.65
C ASP A 34 15.00 -0.80 2.27
N PRO A 35 15.79 -1.14 1.25
CA PRO A 35 15.68 -0.51 -0.08
C PRO A 35 14.32 -0.74 -0.75
N ASP A 36 13.55 -1.75 -0.34
CA ASP A 36 12.29 -2.14 -0.98
C ASP A 36 11.05 -1.83 -0.11
N ALA A 37 11.20 -1.20 1.06
CA ALA A 37 10.07 -0.77 1.89
C ALA A 37 9.06 0.10 1.12
N HIS A 38 9.51 0.80 0.09
CA HIS A 38 8.65 1.59 -0.80
C HIS A 38 7.71 0.76 -1.69
N LEU A 39 7.82 -0.57 -1.71
CA LEU A 39 6.93 -1.48 -2.47
C LEU A 39 5.97 -2.25 -1.56
N GLU A 40 5.99 -1.99 -0.26
CA GLU A 40 5.05 -2.59 0.68
C GLU A 40 3.77 -1.74 0.74
N GLY A 41 2.61 -2.41 0.70
CA GLY A 41 1.30 -1.75 0.81
C GLY A 41 0.77 -1.15 -0.49
N TRP A 42 -0.09 -0.15 -0.32
CA TRP A 42 -0.64 0.65 -1.43
C TRP A 42 0.34 1.74 -1.80
N ILE A 43 0.58 1.95 -3.08
CA ILE A 43 1.46 3.02 -3.57
C ILE A 43 0.81 3.75 -4.73
N PRO A 44 1.14 5.04 -4.95
CA PRO A 44 0.61 5.77 -6.08
C PRO A 44 0.99 5.08 -7.41
N ALA A 45 0.04 4.99 -8.33
CA ALA A 45 0.28 4.41 -9.64
C ALA A 45 1.32 5.25 -10.41
N PRO A 46 2.50 4.70 -10.79
CA PRO A 46 3.59 5.51 -11.33
C PRO A 46 3.29 6.14 -12.71
N SER A 47 2.42 5.49 -13.49
CA SER A 47 1.92 5.99 -14.78
C SER A 47 0.70 5.15 -15.20
N ALA A 48 -0.13 5.69 -16.10
CA ALA A 48 -1.21 4.94 -16.73
C ALA A 48 -0.70 3.61 -17.33
N ALA A 49 0.50 3.67 -17.93
CA ALA A 49 1.18 2.53 -18.52
C ALA A 49 1.76 1.52 -17.52
N LEU A 50 1.66 1.75 -16.21
CA LEU A 50 2.06 0.78 -15.19
C LEU A 50 0.93 0.43 -14.21
N LEU A 51 -0.27 0.98 -14.38
CA LEU A 51 -1.41 0.57 -13.57
C LEU A 51 -1.85 -0.86 -13.92
N LEU A 52 -1.94 -1.72 -12.91
CA LEU A 52 -2.31 -3.13 -13.02
C LEU A 52 -2.76 -3.67 -11.65
N GLY A 53 -3.74 -4.57 -11.64
CA GLY A 53 -4.15 -5.31 -10.44
C GLY A 53 -5.05 -4.49 -9.51
N PRO A 54 -5.15 -4.90 -8.23
CA PRO A 54 -5.91 -4.17 -7.21
C PRO A 54 -5.50 -2.69 -7.17
N SER A 55 -6.49 -1.84 -7.33
CA SER A 55 -6.39 -0.41 -7.51
C SER A 55 -7.43 0.28 -6.64
N TYR A 56 -7.07 1.43 -6.09
CA TYR A 56 -7.92 2.22 -5.22
C TYR A 56 -8.03 3.63 -5.79
N LEU A 57 -9.25 4.02 -6.14
CA LEU A 57 -9.56 5.27 -6.84
C LEU A 57 -10.10 6.27 -5.82
N THR A 58 -9.27 7.27 -5.49
CA THR A 58 -9.62 8.30 -4.50
C THR A 58 -9.64 9.67 -5.14
N LEU A 59 -10.55 10.52 -4.71
CA LEU A 59 -10.59 11.93 -5.04
C LEU A 59 -10.30 12.69 -3.73
N PRO A 60 -9.24 13.51 -3.67
CA PRO A 60 -8.99 14.35 -2.51
C PRO A 60 -10.13 15.34 -2.27
N ALA A 61 -10.18 15.92 -1.07
CA ALA A 61 -11.12 16.98 -0.77
C ALA A 61 -10.98 18.14 -1.77
N THR A 62 -12.12 18.65 -2.25
CA THR A 62 -12.19 19.86 -3.07
C THR A 62 -12.93 20.95 -2.28
N GLU A 63 -13.09 22.14 -2.87
CA GLU A 63 -13.90 23.20 -2.26
C GLU A 63 -15.38 22.81 -2.10
N VAL A 64 -15.85 21.84 -2.89
CA VAL A 64 -17.28 21.50 -2.99
C VAL A 64 -17.57 20.09 -2.49
N THR A 65 -16.57 19.20 -2.45
CA THR A 65 -16.74 17.78 -2.10
C THR A 65 -15.77 17.35 -1.01
N PRO A 66 -16.21 16.50 -0.05
CA PRO A 66 -15.28 15.83 0.87
C PRO A 66 -14.33 14.92 0.08
N PRO A 67 -13.25 14.40 0.71
CA PRO A 67 -12.46 13.35 0.09
C PRO A 67 -13.34 12.11 -0.07
N VAL A 68 -13.30 11.48 -1.24
CA VAL A 68 -14.14 10.31 -1.54
C VAL A 68 -13.33 9.21 -2.24
N CYS A 69 -13.86 7.99 -2.25
CA CYS A 69 -13.38 6.94 -3.13
C CYS A 69 -14.53 6.33 -3.95
N VAL A 70 -14.19 5.70 -5.07
CA VAL A 70 -15.16 4.95 -5.88
C VAL A 70 -15.44 3.62 -5.20
N ALA A 71 -16.65 3.43 -4.68
CA ALA A 71 -17.02 2.23 -3.94
C ALA A 71 -18.24 1.52 -4.53
N ILE A 72 -18.42 0.26 -4.17
CA ILE A 72 -19.65 -0.50 -4.43
C ILE A 72 -20.42 -0.69 -3.15
N ASN A 73 -21.72 -0.42 -3.18
CA ASN A 73 -22.57 -0.72 -2.05
C ASN A 73 -22.79 -2.25 -1.99
N PRO A 74 -22.40 -2.94 -0.91
CA PRO A 74 -22.46 -4.41 -0.85
C PRO A 74 -23.88 -4.96 -0.98
N THR A 75 -24.87 -4.22 -0.48
CA THR A 75 -26.27 -4.65 -0.47
C THR A 75 -26.96 -4.44 -1.82
N THR A 76 -26.71 -3.29 -2.46
CA THR A 76 -27.41 -2.90 -3.69
C THR A 76 -26.61 -3.15 -4.96
N GLY A 77 -25.30 -3.39 -4.84
CA GLY A 77 -24.37 -3.49 -5.97
C GLY A 77 -24.15 -2.18 -6.73
N LYS A 78 -24.72 -1.06 -6.26
CA LYS A 78 -24.60 0.25 -6.93
C LYS A 78 -23.24 0.88 -6.66
N VAL A 79 -22.68 1.52 -7.68
CA VAL A 79 -21.47 2.34 -7.54
C VAL A 79 -21.86 3.67 -6.91
N TYR A 80 -21.08 4.14 -5.94
CA TYR A 80 -21.30 5.41 -5.27
C TYR A 80 -19.98 6.01 -4.77
N PRO A 81 -19.88 7.33 -4.59
CA PRO A 81 -18.74 7.94 -3.93
C PRO A 81 -18.86 7.71 -2.42
N PHE A 82 -17.94 6.95 -1.85
CA PHE A 82 -17.85 6.77 -0.40
C PHE A 82 -16.99 7.89 0.20
N ALA A 83 -17.55 8.64 1.15
CA ALA A 83 -16.82 9.70 1.85
C ALA A 83 -15.74 9.11 2.78
N LEU A 84 -14.51 9.56 2.57
CA LEU A 84 -13.38 9.20 3.41
C LEU A 84 -13.35 10.12 4.65
N PRO A 85 -12.94 9.61 5.82
CA PRO A 85 -12.74 10.45 6.98
C PRO A 85 -11.64 11.48 6.66
N SER A 86 -11.96 12.77 6.76
CA SER A 86 -10.97 13.84 6.63
C SER A 86 -10.43 14.19 8.02
N ALA A 87 -9.11 14.35 8.18
CA ALA A 87 -8.50 14.80 9.43
C ALA A 87 -9.16 16.09 9.98
N ALA A 88 -9.64 16.98 9.10
CA ALA A 88 -10.34 18.22 9.47
C ALA A 88 -11.75 18.00 10.09
N SER A 89 -12.34 16.82 9.94
CA SER A 89 -13.67 16.49 10.49
C SER A 89 -13.63 15.87 11.90
N SER A 90 -12.43 15.62 12.43
CA SER A 90 -12.25 15.11 13.80
C SER A 90 -12.59 16.13 14.91
N SER A 91 -12.90 17.38 14.57
CA SER A 91 -13.30 18.41 15.55
C SER A 91 -14.79 18.78 15.53
N ALA A 92 -15.64 18.10 14.76
CA ALA A 92 -17.07 18.43 14.69
C ALA A 92 -17.97 17.22 14.35
N ALA A 93 -18.21 16.34 15.33
CA ALA A 93 -19.36 15.46 15.33
C ALA A 93 -20.11 15.60 16.67
N PRO A 94 -21.45 15.81 16.67
CA PRO A 94 -22.22 15.80 17.91
C PRO A 94 -22.30 14.36 18.41
N LEU A 95 -22.00 14.21 19.70
CA LEU A 95 -22.14 12.99 20.48
C LEU A 95 -23.51 12.33 20.25
N ALA A 96 -23.52 11.12 19.69
CA ALA A 96 -24.67 10.23 19.74
C ALA A 96 -24.22 8.82 20.16
N ALA A 97 -24.13 8.68 21.49
CA ALA A 97 -24.57 7.51 22.26
C ALA A 97 -23.94 6.13 21.95
N SER A 98 -22.74 5.89 22.52
CA SER A 98 -22.47 4.64 23.28
C SER A 98 -21.16 4.63 24.09
N THR A 99 -20.29 5.64 24.00
CA THR A 99 -18.93 5.54 24.60
C THR A 99 -18.81 6.01 26.05
N SER A 100 -19.82 6.66 26.62
CA SER A 100 -19.71 7.30 27.94
C SER A 100 -19.62 6.34 29.14
N LYS A 101 -19.89 5.04 28.96
CA LYS A 101 -19.73 4.04 30.03
C LYS A 101 -18.34 3.36 30.07
N GLN A 102 -17.50 3.54 29.05
CA GLN A 102 -16.19 2.89 28.99
C GLN A 102 -15.03 3.84 29.36
N LEU A 103 -15.27 5.15 29.37
CA LEU A 103 -14.28 6.18 29.74
C LEU A 103 -14.22 6.48 31.24
N ALA A 104 -15.14 5.94 32.04
CA ALA A 104 -15.20 6.19 33.49
C ALA A 104 -14.22 5.33 34.32
N HIS A 105 -13.42 4.49 33.67
CA HIS A 105 -12.49 3.54 34.31
C HIS A 105 -11.02 3.74 33.93
N LEU A 106 -10.69 4.80 33.19
CA LEU A 106 -9.31 5.07 32.77
C LEU A 106 -8.69 6.12 33.70
N ASP A 107 -7.48 5.84 34.17
CA ASP A 107 -6.76 6.70 35.11
C ASP A 107 -6.08 7.87 34.37
N ALA A 108 -5.67 8.90 35.12
CA ALA A 108 -5.14 10.17 34.57
C ALA A 108 -3.90 9.99 33.66
N GLU A 109 -3.08 8.95 33.88
CA GLU A 109 -1.94 8.61 33.02
C GLU A 109 -2.37 8.06 31.64
N GLU A 110 -3.51 7.37 31.55
CA GLU A 110 -4.03 6.84 30.28
C GLU A 110 -4.68 7.93 29.43
N LEU A 111 -5.22 8.97 30.07
CA LEU A 111 -5.76 10.17 29.42
C LEU A 111 -4.65 11.09 28.87
N GLU A 112 -3.48 11.15 29.53
CA GLU A 112 -2.32 11.89 29.02
C GLU A 112 -1.66 11.19 27.81
N ALA A 113 -1.68 9.86 27.74
CA ALA A 113 -1.16 9.11 26.59
C ALA A 113 -1.95 9.32 25.28
N LEU A 114 -3.20 9.79 25.36
CA LEU A 114 -4.05 10.09 24.20
C LEU A 114 -3.85 11.51 23.64
N VAL A 115 -3.15 12.39 24.36
CA VAL A 115 -2.91 13.79 23.97
C VAL A 115 -1.50 14.01 23.39
N ASP A 116 -0.61 13.01 23.44
CA ASP A 116 0.77 13.16 22.97
C ASP A 116 0.90 12.96 21.44
N ALA A 117 0.25 13.85 20.68
CA ALA A 117 0.40 14.01 19.24
C ALA A 117 1.78 14.61 18.83
N SER A 118 2.79 14.51 19.71
CA SER A 118 4.14 15.03 19.48
C SER A 118 5.15 13.97 19.06
N ASP A 119 4.76 12.68 19.06
CA ASP A 119 5.63 11.60 18.56
C ASP A 119 5.77 11.71 17.02
N PRO A 120 6.98 11.98 16.49
CA PRO A 120 7.20 12.10 15.06
C PRO A 120 6.91 10.81 14.29
N ALA A 121 6.85 9.64 14.94
CA ALA A 121 6.45 8.38 14.31
C ALA A 121 4.92 8.29 14.13
N VAL A 122 4.15 8.79 15.10
CA VAL A 122 2.67 8.87 15.01
C VAL A 122 2.28 9.98 14.03
N ALA A 123 2.97 11.13 14.08
CA ALA A 123 2.81 12.19 13.09
C ALA A 123 3.22 11.75 11.68
N ALA A 124 4.30 10.98 11.51
CA ALA A 124 4.70 10.42 10.22
C ALA A 124 3.71 9.36 9.70
N SER A 125 3.12 8.54 10.58
CA SER A 125 2.04 7.62 10.20
C SER A 125 0.78 8.37 9.75
N LEU A 126 0.38 9.43 10.47
CA LEU A 126 -0.77 10.27 10.09
C LEU A 126 -0.50 11.10 8.81
N LEU A 127 0.74 11.52 8.58
CA LEU A 127 1.15 12.21 7.34
C LEU A 127 1.30 11.23 6.16
N GLN A 128 1.59 9.95 6.41
CA GLN A 128 1.52 8.88 5.42
C GLN A 128 0.06 8.58 5.04
N ASP A 129 -0.87 8.57 6.00
CA ASP A 129 -2.31 8.35 5.77
C ASP A 129 -2.93 9.41 4.84
N GLU A 130 -2.61 10.70 5.03
CA GLU A 130 -3.14 11.78 4.17
C GLU A 130 -2.59 11.71 2.73
N ASN A 131 -1.37 11.18 2.57
CA ASN A 131 -0.68 11.16 1.28
C ASN A 131 -0.68 9.78 0.60
N ASN A 132 -1.26 8.76 1.21
CA ASN A 132 -1.31 7.42 0.65
C ASN A 132 -2.49 6.64 1.25
N PRO A 133 -3.73 7.02 0.92
CA PRO A 133 -4.91 6.46 1.56
C PRO A 133 -5.00 4.96 1.27
N GLU A 134 -5.20 4.15 2.32
CA GLU A 134 -5.43 2.72 2.20
C GLU A 134 -6.94 2.41 2.20
N PRO A 135 -7.40 1.42 1.42
CA PRO A 135 -8.79 1.02 1.42
C PRO A 135 -9.13 0.28 2.71
N SER A 136 -10.16 0.78 3.41
CA SER A 136 -10.69 0.18 4.63
C SER A 136 -11.66 -0.99 4.38
N ASP A 137 -12.20 -1.11 3.17
CA ASP A 137 -13.17 -2.15 2.78
C ASP A 137 -12.79 -2.73 1.41
N VAL A 138 -13.02 -4.04 1.23
CA VAL A 138 -12.87 -4.75 -0.05
C VAL A 138 -13.73 -4.11 -1.14
N HIS A 139 -14.88 -3.54 -0.78
CA HIS A 139 -15.78 -2.86 -1.73
C HIS A 139 -15.29 -1.50 -2.22
N HIS A 140 -14.18 -0.99 -1.66
CA HIS A 140 -13.47 0.20 -2.15
C HIS A 140 -12.43 -0.15 -3.23
N VAL A 141 -12.10 -1.45 -3.37
CA VAL A 141 -11.03 -1.92 -4.23
C VAL A 141 -11.56 -2.38 -5.59
N TRP A 142 -10.85 -1.98 -6.64
CA TRP A 142 -11.13 -2.37 -8.02
C TRP A 142 -9.93 -3.12 -8.60
N VAL A 143 -10.16 -4.17 -9.38
CA VAL A 143 -9.10 -4.83 -10.13
C VAL A 143 -8.95 -4.16 -11.49
N CYS A 144 -7.88 -3.39 -11.66
CA CYS A 144 -7.51 -2.79 -12.92
C CYS A 144 -6.85 -3.82 -13.85
N ALA A 145 -7.38 -3.95 -15.06
CA ALA A 145 -6.75 -4.71 -16.13
C ALA A 145 -6.60 -3.84 -17.36
N ARG A 146 -5.44 -3.92 -18.00
CA ARG A 146 -5.16 -3.16 -19.22
C ARG A 146 -5.79 -3.79 -20.45
N ILE A 147 -6.27 -2.96 -21.36
CA ILE A 147 -6.71 -3.40 -22.69
C ILE A 147 -5.47 -3.67 -23.55
N PRO A 148 -5.37 -4.86 -24.18
CA PRO A 148 -4.27 -5.17 -25.09
C PRO A 148 -4.04 -4.07 -26.14
N ASP A 149 -2.80 -3.94 -26.60
CA ASP A 149 -2.40 -2.96 -27.65
C ASP A 149 -2.55 -1.47 -27.28
N THR A 150 -2.92 -1.17 -26.04
CA THR A 150 -2.98 0.20 -25.50
C THR A 150 -2.04 0.37 -24.32
N ASN A 151 -1.69 1.62 -23.99
CA ASN A 151 -0.87 1.95 -22.82
C ASN A 151 -1.65 2.67 -21.72
N ASP A 152 -2.75 3.29 -22.08
CA ASP A 152 -3.55 4.24 -21.31
C ASP A 152 -4.97 3.72 -21.05
N LYS A 153 -5.44 2.73 -21.80
CA LYS A 153 -6.79 2.18 -21.64
C LYS A 153 -6.86 0.99 -20.72
N VAL A 154 -7.81 1.04 -19.79
CA VAL A 154 -8.00 0.05 -18.73
C VAL A 154 -9.48 -0.26 -18.53
N THR A 155 -9.72 -1.36 -17.82
CA THR A 155 -11.02 -1.74 -17.27
C THR A 155 -10.88 -1.93 -15.76
N PHE A 156 -11.90 -1.53 -15.00
CA PHE A 156 -11.93 -1.73 -13.55
C PHE A 156 -13.00 -2.75 -13.19
N ARG A 157 -12.60 -3.86 -12.57
CA ARG A 157 -13.52 -4.94 -12.16
C ARG A 157 -13.72 -4.94 -10.66
N SER A 158 -14.97 -5.03 -10.22
CA SER A 158 -15.33 -5.16 -8.82
C SER A 158 -14.96 -6.53 -8.24
N GLY A 159 -14.95 -6.64 -6.91
CA GLY A 159 -14.86 -7.94 -6.22
C GLY A 159 -16.02 -8.90 -6.56
N SER A 160 -17.18 -8.37 -6.95
CA SER A 160 -18.33 -9.17 -7.44
C SER A 160 -18.21 -9.58 -8.91
N GLY A 161 -17.13 -9.20 -9.58
CA GLY A 161 -16.84 -9.62 -10.95
C GLY A 161 -17.45 -8.74 -12.05
N LYS A 162 -18.12 -7.63 -11.69
CA LYS A 162 -18.74 -6.67 -12.60
C LYS A 162 -17.80 -5.51 -12.93
N PHE A 163 -17.96 -4.90 -14.08
CA PHE A 163 -17.06 -3.84 -14.54
C PHE A 163 -17.65 -2.44 -14.30
N LEU A 164 -16.80 -1.50 -13.84
CA LEU A 164 -17.13 -0.08 -13.77
C LEU A 164 -17.40 0.44 -15.19
N ALA A 165 -18.55 1.06 -15.39
CA ALA A 165 -19.01 1.50 -16.70
C ALA A 165 -19.59 2.93 -16.64
N SER A 166 -19.55 3.61 -17.78
CA SER A 166 -20.25 4.88 -18.02
C SER A 166 -21.13 4.79 -19.26
N ASP A 167 -22.33 5.35 -19.18
CA ASP A 167 -23.14 5.60 -20.37
C ASP A 167 -22.77 6.95 -21.03
N GLU A 168 -23.40 7.26 -22.18
CA GLU A 168 -23.19 8.50 -22.93
C GLU A 168 -23.68 9.75 -22.18
N LEU A 169 -24.65 9.57 -21.28
CA LEU A 169 -25.21 10.63 -20.42
C LEU A 169 -24.35 10.86 -19.16
N GLY A 170 -23.28 10.09 -18.96
CA GLY A 170 -22.36 10.18 -17.84
C GLY A 170 -22.85 9.52 -16.55
N ARG A 171 -23.80 8.60 -16.62
CA ARG A 171 -24.18 7.76 -15.47
C ARG A 171 -23.12 6.69 -15.24
N VAL A 172 -22.59 6.63 -14.02
CA VAL A 172 -21.60 5.62 -13.61
C VAL A 172 -22.31 4.42 -12.98
N SER A 173 -21.93 3.21 -13.37
CA SER A 173 -22.55 1.96 -12.87
C SER A 173 -21.57 0.78 -12.86
N ALA A 174 -21.95 -0.36 -12.27
CA ALA A 174 -21.17 -1.60 -12.33
C ALA A 174 -22.10 -2.82 -12.41
N GLU A 175 -22.74 -2.99 -13.56
CA GLU A 175 -23.80 -4.00 -13.74
C GLU A 175 -23.36 -5.19 -14.61
N ARG A 176 -22.45 -4.97 -15.57
CA ARG A 176 -22.06 -5.98 -16.57
C ARG A 176 -20.84 -6.79 -16.13
N GLU A 177 -20.88 -8.09 -16.38
CA GLU A 177 -19.75 -9.01 -16.16
C GLU A 177 -18.79 -9.10 -17.36
N ALA A 178 -19.18 -8.51 -18.50
CA ALA A 178 -18.39 -8.50 -19.72
C ALA A 178 -17.80 -7.10 -19.95
N ARG A 179 -16.56 -7.06 -20.43
CA ARG A 179 -15.93 -5.82 -20.91
C ARG A 179 -16.51 -5.43 -22.28
N GLY A 180 -17.04 -4.22 -22.39
CA GLY A 180 -17.45 -3.58 -23.63
C GLY A 180 -16.93 -2.15 -23.71
N MET A 181 -17.45 -1.37 -24.65
CA MET A 181 -17.06 0.04 -24.81
C MET A 181 -17.38 0.88 -23.58
N GLN A 182 -18.48 0.59 -22.87
CA GLN A 182 -18.90 1.38 -21.71
C GLN A 182 -18.00 1.14 -20.49
N GLU A 183 -17.33 -0.01 -20.44
CA GLU A 183 -16.41 -0.45 -19.38
C GLU A 183 -14.94 -0.03 -19.63
N GLU A 184 -14.67 0.58 -20.79
CA GLU A 184 -13.36 1.08 -21.18
C GLU A 184 -13.12 2.50 -20.63
N TRP A 185 -11.99 2.67 -19.94
CA TRP A 185 -11.56 3.93 -19.37
C TRP A 185 -10.16 4.29 -19.87
N THR A 186 -9.96 5.55 -20.26
CA THR A 186 -8.65 6.08 -20.67
C THR A 186 -8.06 6.90 -19.54
N LEU A 187 -6.82 6.61 -19.16
CA LEU A 187 -6.10 7.30 -18.10
C LEU A 187 -5.09 8.29 -18.68
N GLU A 188 -5.17 9.54 -18.25
CA GLU A 188 -4.22 10.57 -18.66
C GLU A 188 -3.58 11.23 -17.43
N PRO A 189 -2.28 11.57 -17.48
CA PRO A 189 -1.62 12.29 -16.39
C PRO A 189 -2.15 13.72 -16.29
N VAL A 190 -2.27 14.23 -15.06
CA VAL A 190 -2.64 15.64 -14.82
C VAL A 190 -1.47 16.56 -15.18
N ALA A 191 -1.71 17.57 -16.01
CA ALA A 191 -0.67 18.52 -16.40
C ALA A 191 -0.15 19.33 -15.20
N GLY A 192 1.18 19.53 -15.12
CA GLY A 192 1.82 20.31 -14.06
C GLY A 192 1.90 19.61 -12.70
N VAL A 193 1.52 18.34 -12.62
CA VAL A 193 1.60 17.51 -11.42
C VAL A 193 2.61 16.39 -11.65
N ASP A 194 3.39 16.04 -10.62
CA ASP A 194 4.35 14.94 -10.70
C ASP A 194 3.63 13.62 -11.03
N PRO A 195 3.99 12.94 -12.14
CA PRO A 195 3.42 11.64 -12.50
C PRO A 195 3.54 10.59 -11.38
N ALA A 196 4.59 10.67 -10.55
CA ALA A 196 4.80 9.75 -9.44
C ALA A 196 3.77 9.93 -8.30
N SER A 197 3.00 11.01 -8.30
CA SER A 197 1.94 11.26 -7.30
C SER A 197 0.69 10.39 -7.49
N GLY A 198 0.58 9.65 -8.59
CA GLY A 198 -0.59 8.84 -8.95
C GLY A 198 -1.82 9.66 -9.34
N ARG A 199 -1.66 10.98 -9.56
CA ARG A 199 -2.74 11.87 -9.97
C ARG A 199 -2.99 11.79 -11.47
N MET A 200 -4.19 11.36 -11.84
CA MET A 200 -4.61 11.11 -13.21
C MET A 200 -6.07 11.53 -13.39
N VAL A 201 -6.41 11.88 -14.61
CA VAL A 201 -7.80 12.01 -15.03
C VAL A 201 -8.25 10.71 -15.68
N ILE A 202 -9.52 10.36 -15.48
CA ILE A 202 -10.11 9.11 -15.99
C ILE A 202 -11.21 9.50 -16.97
N LYS A 203 -11.07 9.13 -18.24
CA LYS A 203 -12.05 9.42 -19.30
C LYS A 203 -12.83 8.18 -19.69
N ASN A 204 -14.13 8.30 -19.88
CA ASN A 204 -14.93 7.24 -20.49
C ASN A 204 -14.69 7.13 -22.00
N ALA A 205 -15.28 6.13 -22.66
CA ALA A 205 -15.18 5.94 -24.11
C ALA A 205 -15.75 7.10 -24.96
N TYR A 206 -16.52 8.01 -24.36
CA TYR A 206 -17.07 9.20 -25.01
C TYR A 206 -16.17 10.45 -24.84
N GLY A 207 -15.00 10.30 -24.21
CA GLY A 207 -14.04 11.39 -23.98
C GLY A 207 -14.41 12.34 -22.85
N LYS A 208 -15.36 11.95 -22.00
CA LYS A 208 -15.83 12.74 -20.84
C LYS A 208 -15.16 12.23 -19.56
N TYR A 209 -14.89 13.14 -18.63
CA TYR A 209 -14.16 12.86 -17.39
C TYR A 209 -15.07 12.26 -16.32
N LEU A 210 -14.58 11.24 -15.63
CA LEU A 210 -15.13 10.78 -14.36
C LEU A 210 -14.93 11.86 -13.31
N SER A 211 -16.02 12.27 -12.68
CA SER A 211 -16.06 13.32 -11.68
C SER A 211 -17.04 13.00 -10.56
N VAL A 212 -17.05 13.88 -9.57
CA VAL A 212 -17.97 13.85 -8.44
C VAL A 212 -18.76 15.14 -8.46
N ASP A 213 -20.09 15.02 -8.41
CA ASP A 213 -21.02 16.14 -8.47
C ASP A 213 -21.87 16.20 -7.20
N VAL A 214 -22.31 17.39 -6.82
CA VAL A 214 -23.18 17.62 -5.66
C VAL A 214 -24.57 17.95 -6.14
N VAL A 215 -25.46 16.97 -6.02
CA VAL A 215 -26.87 17.07 -6.44
C VAL A 215 -27.68 17.81 -5.37
N ALA A 216 -28.86 18.31 -5.76
CA ALA A 216 -29.82 18.94 -4.86
C ALA A 216 -30.00 18.14 -3.55
N GLY A 217 -29.88 18.84 -2.42
CA GLY A 217 -29.88 18.23 -1.09
C GLY A 217 -28.49 17.85 -0.55
N GLY A 218 -27.41 18.26 -1.22
CA GLY A 218 -26.03 18.04 -0.75
C GLY A 218 -25.54 16.60 -0.94
N LYS A 219 -26.26 15.82 -1.76
CA LYS A 219 -25.89 14.44 -2.04
C LYS A 219 -24.78 14.40 -3.07
N VAL A 220 -23.71 13.70 -2.73
CA VAL A 220 -22.57 13.50 -3.62
C VAL A 220 -22.82 12.29 -4.52
N GLU A 221 -22.70 12.45 -5.84
CA GLU A 221 -22.88 11.39 -6.84
C GLU A 221 -21.71 11.33 -7.82
N LEU A 222 -21.41 10.13 -8.33
CA LEU A 222 -20.40 9.93 -9.38
C LEU A 222 -21.02 10.17 -10.74
N ARG A 223 -20.39 11.03 -11.54
CA ARG A 223 -20.81 11.32 -12.92
C ARG A 223 -19.61 11.23 -13.86
N ALA A 224 -19.89 11.09 -15.15
CA ALA A 224 -18.87 10.94 -16.19
C ALA A 224 -19.28 11.68 -17.47
N ASP A 225 -19.84 12.88 -17.33
CA ASP A 225 -20.28 13.72 -18.45
C ASP A 225 -19.52 15.05 -18.58
N GLU A 226 -18.58 15.33 -17.69
CA GLU A 226 -17.81 16.56 -17.73
C GLU A 226 -16.80 16.56 -18.89
N THR A 227 -16.65 17.69 -19.57
CA THR A 227 -15.79 17.81 -20.77
C THR A 227 -14.48 18.52 -20.47
N LYS A 228 -14.39 19.22 -19.33
CA LYS A 228 -13.21 19.97 -18.93
C LYS A 228 -12.60 19.37 -17.68
N GLU A 229 -11.28 19.38 -17.62
CA GLU A 229 -10.57 19.02 -16.40
C GLU A 229 -10.75 20.12 -15.36
N GLY A 230 -11.25 19.77 -14.18
CA GLY A 230 -11.35 20.60 -13.00
C GLY A 230 -10.79 19.87 -11.76
N ALA A 231 -11.17 20.35 -10.58
CA ALA A 231 -10.70 19.77 -9.31
C ALA A 231 -11.33 18.40 -9.01
N THR A 232 -12.58 18.18 -9.47
CA THR A 232 -13.37 16.97 -9.22
C THR A 232 -13.03 15.80 -10.16
N GLU A 233 -12.21 16.05 -11.18
CA GLU A 233 -11.80 15.08 -12.20
C GLU A 233 -10.37 14.54 -11.94
N ARG A 234 -9.66 15.10 -10.95
CA ARG A 234 -8.26 14.79 -10.64
C ARG A 234 -8.15 13.68 -9.61
N TRP A 235 -8.35 12.46 -10.06
CA TRP A 235 -8.28 11.25 -9.23
C TRP A 235 -6.84 10.93 -8.84
N LYS A 236 -6.67 10.44 -7.62
CA LYS A 236 -5.47 9.78 -7.15
C LYS A 236 -5.69 8.27 -7.17
N ILE A 237 -4.89 7.59 -7.99
CA ILE A 237 -4.98 6.15 -8.20
C ILE A 237 -3.83 5.49 -7.47
N MET A 238 -4.18 4.60 -6.55
CA MET A 238 -3.23 3.76 -5.81
C MET A 238 -3.28 2.34 -6.37
N MET A 239 -2.17 1.62 -6.30
CA MET A 239 -2.08 0.21 -6.63
C MET A 239 -1.24 -0.53 -5.60
N GLN A 240 -1.45 -1.84 -5.45
CA GLN A 240 -0.60 -2.64 -4.57
C GLN A 240 0.84 -2.74 -5.14
N GLY A 241 1.83 -2.57 -4.27
CA GLY A 241 3.25 -2.52 -4.68
C GLY A 241 3.76 -3.79 -5.38
N GLU A 242 3.23 -4.97 -5.03
CA GLU A 242 3.49 -6.23 -5.75
C GLU A 242 3.22 -6.10 -7.27
N PHE A 243 2.16 -5.38 -7.62
CA PHE A 243 1.74 -5.25 -9.01
C PHE A 243 2.59 -4.27 -9.80
N VAL A 244 3.39 -3.41 -9.15
CA VAL A 244 4.33 -2.53 -9.86
C VAL A 244 5.44 -3.33 -10.52
N VAL A 245 5.97 -4.35 -9.84
CA VAL A 245 7.00 -5.24 -10.42
C VAL A 245 6.42 -6.03 -11.59
N LYS A 246 5.20 -6.56 -11.43
CA LYS A 246 4.49 -7.28 -12.49
C LYS A 246 4.18 -6.38 -13.69
N ALA A 247 3.72 -5.16 -13.44
CA ALA A 247 3.39 -4.20 -14.48
C ALA A 247 4.64 -3.79 -15.28
N LYS A 248 5.77 -3.54 -14.60
CA LYS A 248 7.06 -3.24 -15.26
C LYS A 248 7.51 -4.40 -16.16
N LYS A 249 7.38 -5.64 -15.67
CA LYS A 249 7.70 -6.83 -16.48
C LYS A 249 6.81 -6.92 -17.73
N GLN A 250 5.49 -6.80 -17.57
CA GLN A 250 4.55 -6.82 -18.71
C GLN A 250 4.79 -5.68 -19.69
N TYR A 251 5.10 -4.47 -19.20
CA TYR A 251 5.45 -3.32 -20.02
C TYR A 251 6.70 -3.56 -20.86
N ASN A 252 7.75 -4.13 -20.27
CA ASN A 252 8.99 -4.42 -20.97
C ASN A 252 8.82 -5.52 -22.03
N GLU A 253 8.11 -6.59 -21.70
CA GLU A 253 7.81 -7.70 -22.63
C GLU A 253 7.04 -7.19 -23.86
N ARG A 254 6.00 -6.37 -23.66
CA ARG A 254 5.19 -5.81 -24.74
C ARG A 254 5.97 -4.84 -25.62
N ASN A 255 6.82 -4.00 -25.03
CA ASN A 255 7.61 -3.02 -25.78
C ASN A 255 8.90 -3.61 -26.37
N GLY A 256 9.10 -4.94 -26.29
CA GLY A 256 10.30 -5.60 -26.79
C GLY A 256 11.58 -5.19 -26.07
N ILE A 257 11.46 -4.57 -24.90
CA ILE A 257 12.60 -4.11 -24.09
C ILE A 257 13.20 -5.35 -23.44
N LYS A 258 14.29 -5.85 -24.04
CA LYS A 258 15.08 -6.94 -23.48
C LYS A 258 15.83 -6.43 -22.25
N THR A 259 15.18 -6.45 -21.10
CA THR A 259 15.89 -6.32 -19.83
C THR A 259 16.75 -7.56 -19.65
N LYS A 260 18.06 -7.44 -19.87
CA LYS A 260 18.99 -8.38 -19.24
C LYS A 260 18.72 -8.27 -17.73
N PRO A 261 18.59 -9.37 -16.98
CA PRO A 261 18.72 -9.29 -15.53
C PRO A 261 20.15 -8.85 -15.25
N ALA A 262 20.42 -7.55 -15.33
CA ALA A 262 21.57 -6.97 -14.66
C ALA A 262 21.43 -7.42 -13.22
N ALA A 263 22.52 -7.96 -12.65
CA ALA A 263 22.60 -8.48 -11.29
C ALA A 263 21.62 -7.74 -10.39
N GLY A 264 20.70 -8.49 -9.77
CA GLY A 264 19.50 -7.96 -9.12
C GLY A 264 19.77 -6.67 -8.36
N TYR A 265 18.85 -5.71 -8.51
CA TYR A 265 18.84 -4.45 -7.76
C TYR A 265 19.30 -4.70 -6.32
N THR A 266 20.44 -4.09 -6.00
CA THR A 266 21.14 -4.06 -4.70
C THR A 266 20.91 -5.24 -3.78
N ILE A 267 21.71 -6.29 -4.00
CA ILE A 267 22.09 -7.26 -2.99
C ILE A 267 22.69 -6.49 -1.79
N VAL A 268 22.02 -6.54 -0.63
CA VAL A 268 22.67 -6.38 0.67
C VAL A 268 22.47 -7.67 1.47
N THR A 269 23.53 -8.04 2.16
CA THR A 269 24.13 -9.37 2.24
C THR A 269 23.70 -10.24 3.41
N ASP A 270 22.66 -9.90 4.17
CA ASP A 270 22.27 -10.80 5.25
C ASP A 270 20.78 -10.76 5.59
N LEU A 271 20.07 -11.79 5.11
CA LEU A 271 18.65 -11.99 5.35
C LEU A 271 18.39 -12.62 6.73
N ALA A 272 19.40 -13.22 7.35
CA ALA A 272 19.27 -13.89 8.63
C ALA A 272 18.99 -12.90 9.77
N GLY A 273 19.44 -11.64 9.65
CA GLY A 273 19.23 -10.60 10.66
C GLY A 273 17.80 -10.06 10.72
N ALA A 274 17.15 -9.89 9.55
CA ALA A 274 15.78 -9.35 9.48
C ALA A 274 14.73 -10.33 10.03
N GLU A 275 15.02 -11.62 9.93
CA GLU A 275 14.19 -12.71 10.43
C GLU A 275 14.26 -12.84 11.95
N VAL A 276 15.47 -12.73 12.53
CA VAL A 276 15.69 -12.78 13.98
C VAL A 276 15.06 -11.58 14.69
N ASP A 277 15.15 -10.37 14.12
CA ASP A 277 14.59 -9.14 14.70
C ASP A 277 13.04 -9.10 14.67
N ALA A 278 12.42 -9.58 13.59
CA ALA A 278 10.96 -9.59 13.48
C ALA A 278 10.31 -10.67 14.38
N ILE A 279 11.03 -11.76 14.65
CA ILE A 279 10.59 -12.82 15.56
C ILE A 279 10.85 -12.40 17.03
N SER A 280 11.98 -11.76 17.35
CA SER A 280 12.27 -11.30 18.71
C SER A 280 11.37 -10.16 19.19
N LYS A 281 10.82 -9.35 18.26
CA LYS A 281 9.93 -8.23 18.60
C LYS A 281 8.51 -8.67 19.02
N TYR A 282 8.05 -9.85 18.61
CA TYR A 282 6.66 -10.29 18.83
C TYR A 282 6.51 -11.69 19.48
N HIS A 283 7.60 -12.45 19.66
CA HIS A 283 7.57 -13.79 20.25
C HIS A 283 8.60 -13.91 21.39
N HIS A 284 8.15 -14.25 22.60
CA HIS A 284 9.03 -14.69 23.69
C HIS A 284 9.47 -16.14 23.42
N HIS A 285 10.71 -16.33 22.97
CA HIS A 285 11.30 -17.66 22.86
C HIS A 285 12.02 -18.03 24.15
N ALA A 286 11.74 -19.24 24.66
CA ALA A 286 12.58 -19.86 25.67
C ALA A 286 13.98 -20.11 25.08
N ALA A 287 15.02 -19.84 25.87
CA ALA A 287 16.40 -19.89 25.43
C ALA A 287 16.75 -21.25 24.80
N GLY A 288 17.19 -21.24 23.53
CA GLY A 288 17.81 -22.39 22.86
C GLY A 288 17.02 -23.05 21.73
N ALA A 289 15.85 -22.56 21.35
CA ALA A 289 15.20 -22.99 20.10
C ALA A 289 15.69 -22.12 18.93
N ASP A 290 16.19 -22.73 17.85
CA ASP A 290 16.69 -22.02 16.68
C ASP A 290 15.60 -21.09 16.11
N ALA A 291 15.84 -19.79 16.20
CA ALA A 291 14.99 -18.73 15.64
C ALA A 291 15.07 -18.64 14.10
N VAL A 292 15.88 -19.51 13.49
CA VAL A 292 16.19 -19.50 12.07
C VAL A 292 15.19 -20.43 11.39
N GLY A 293 14.34 -19.86 10.53
CA GLY A 293 13.52 -20.65 9.61
C GLY A 293 14.39 -21.57 8.78
N THR A 294 13.79 -22.59 8.18
CA THR A 294 14.53 -23.51 7.32
C THR A 294 15.21 -22.74 6.16
N ALA A 295 16.26 -23.31 5.56
CA ALA A 295 16.89 -22.69 4.39
C ALA A 295 15.90 -22.47 3.23
N GLU A 296 14.80 -23.22 3.20
CA GLU A 296 13.69 -23.06 2.27
C GLU A 296 12.85 -21.82 2.58
N ASP A 297 12.62 -21.50 3.86
CA ASP A 297 11.92 -20.28 4.30
C ASP A 297 12.69 -19.01 3.93
N VAL A 298 14.01 -19.03 4.12
CA VAL A 298 14.88 -17.91 3.72
C VAL A 298 14.83 -17.70 2.21
N ARG A 299 14.77 -18.78 1.41
CA ARG A 299 14.61 -18.70 -0.05
C ARG A 299 13.23 -18.20 -0.43
N ALA A 300 12.19 -18.64 0.25
CA ALA A 300 10.81 -18.20 0.04
C ALA A 300 10.66 -16.70 0.34
N LEU A 301 11.25 -16.21 1.44
CA LEU A 301 11.25 -14.78 1.78
C LEU A 301 12.08 -13.95 0.80
N LYS A 302 13.23 -14.45 0.32
CA LYS A 302 14.00 -13.79 -0.77
C LYS A 302 13.18 -13.69 -2.05
N LYS A 303 12.40 -14.73 -2.36
CA LYS A 303 11.52 -14.74 -3.53
C LYS A 303 10.35 -13.78 -3.33
N ALA A 304 9.69 -13.84 -2.18
CA ALA A 304 8.60 -12.93 -1.81
C ALA A 304 9.06 -11.46 -1.81
N ARG A 305 10.28 -11.17 -1.34
CA ARG A 305 10.90 -9.85 -1.44
C ARG A 305 11.07 -9.39 -2.88
N LYS A 306 11.62 -10.24 -3.75
CA LYS A 306 11.74 -9.94 -5.19
C LYS A 306 10.39 -9.74 -5.87
N GLU A 307 9.36 -10.37 -5.35
CA GLU A 307 7.99 -10.29 -5.87
C GLU A 307 7.18 -9.15 -5.23
N GLY A 308 7.66 -8.50 -4.17
CA GLY A 308 6.93 -7.45 -3.43
C GLY A 308 5.86 -7.99 -2.45
N LYS A 309 5.90 -9.28 -2.12
CA LYS A 309 4.94 -9.99 -1.24
C LYS A 309 5.51 -10.30 0.14
N LEU A 310 6.47 -9.50 0.62
CA LEU A 310 7.20 -9.82 1.84
C LEU A 310 6.28 -9.87 3.07
N ALA A 311 5.40 -8.88 3.23
CA ALA A 311 4.45 -8.81 4.34
C ALA A 311 3.46 -9.99 4.37
N GLU A 312 2.89 -10.37 3.22
CA GLU A 312 1.99 -11.53 3.12
C GLU A 312 2.72 -12.83 3.44
N ALA A 313 3.92 -13.04 2.87
CA ALA A 313 4.73 -14.22 3.16
C ALA A 313 5.14 -14.29 4.64
N MET A 314 5.37 -13.14 5.27
CA MET A 314 5.64 -13.04 6.71
C MET A 314 4.38 -13.31 7.56
N LEU A 315 3.19 -12.88 7.13
CA LEU A 315 1.91 -13.17 7.77
C LEU A 315 1.54 -14.66 7.67
N ASP A 316 1.67 -15.25 6.49
CA ASP A 316 1.47 -16.69 6.26
C ASP A 316 2.41 -17.52 7.13
N ARG A 317 3.65 -17.06 7.28
CA ARG A 317 4.63 -17.70 8.16
C ARG A 317 4.23 -17.57 9.63
N ARG A 318 3.79 -16.39 10.08
CA ARG A 318 3.27 -16.19 11.44
C ARG A 318 2.07 -17.09 11.72
N MET A 319 1.19 -17.28 10.74
CA MET A 319 0.07 -18.21 10.83
C MET A 319 0.55 -19.66 10.98
N LYS A 320 1.51 -20.10 10.17
CA LYS A 320 2.08 -21.46 10.23
C LYS A 320 2.89 -21.74 11.51
N LEU A 321 3.50 -20.72 12.10
CA LEU A 321 4.25 -20.82 13.36
C LEU A 321 3.35 -20.80 14.61
N LYS A 322 2.07 -20.43 14.47
CA LYS A 322 1.09 -20.65 15.54
C LYS A 322 0.75 -22.13 15.57
N SER A 323 1.49 -22.87 16.40
CA SER A 323 1.00 -24.15 16.94
C SER A 323 -0.30 -23.85 17.68
N ASP A 324 -1.40 -24.42 17.19
CA ASP A 324 -2.61 -24.53 17.99
C ASP A 324 -2.24 -25.29 19.29
N ARG A 325 -2.53 -24.71 20.44
CA ARG A 325 -2.22 -25.32 21.75
C ARG A 325 -3.43 -26.10 22.29
N TYR A 326 -4.56 -26.09 21.58
CA TYR A 326 -5.80 -26.73 22.00
C TYR A 326 -6.53 -27.52 20.89
N CYS A 327 -5.83 -27.93 19.84
CA CYS A 327 -6.22 -29.09 19.02
C CYS A 327 -5.24 -30.24 19.23
#